data_AF-A0A420MCU9-F1
#
_entry.id   AF-A0A420MCU9-F1
#
_cell.length_a   1.000
_cell.length_b   1.000
_cell.length_c   1.000
_cell.angle_alpha   90.00
_cell.angle_beta   90.00
_cell.angle_gamma   90.00
#
_symmetry.space_group_name_H-M   'P 1'
#
loop_
_entity.id
_entity.type
_entity.pdbx_description
1 polymer ?
#
loop_
_entity_poly.entity_id
_entity_poly.type
_entity_poly.pdbx_seq_one_letter_code
_entity_poly.pdbx_strand_id
1 'polypeptide(L)'
;MALQNTEDAGRGYDDLVIVLIEPSNREDWLSHDDIMAHKDHPSTMRYLHNSLRLAFRGKRDFRSTVVLDTRPFRSRKIQEDDDEYKRKENNAAAYAAVEDSLDILRPKIIVVCNCDHGAVEDGLPPYLCTSVERAGETELVQLPSKHQCIKVSSFHPMYIERTNPDQRPERIMREYLFDACLVVAAQLLVGRTIFGSGIFNIRHAAIRGPIIVPGRGGPTLSYTCATKDDIASEPLIKDLKNLGLLGNPEDPTVSSDETSVDDAL
;
A
#
# COMPACT_ATOMS: atom_id res chain seq x y z
N MET A 1 -16.41 1.14 21.04
CA MET A 1 -15.28 0.51 20.36
C MET A 1 -15.26 0.94 18.90
N ALA A 2 -16.14 0.41 18.04
CA ALA A 2 -16.23 0.84 16.63
C ALA A 2 -16.32 2.38 16.44
N LEU A 3 -17.25 3.05 17.14
CA LEU A 3 -17.37 4.52 17.09
C LEU A 3 -16.08 5.25 17.47
N GLN A 4 -15.34 4.75 18.46
CA GLN A 4 -14.10 5.36 18.91
C GLN A 4 -12.97 5.16 17.89
N ASN A 5 -12.89 4.00 17.25
CA ASN A 5 -11.95 3.75 16.15
C ASN A 5 -12.28 4.64 14.93
N THR A 6 -13.56 4.87 14.64
CA THR A 6 -14.02 5.82 13.61
C THR A 6 -13.66 7.26 13.96
N GLU A 7 -13.84 7.68 15.22
CA GLU A 7 -13.43 9.00 15.68
C GLU A 7 -11.90 9.18 15.56
N ASP A 8 -11.12 8.18 15.95
CA ASP A 8 -9.67 8.19 15.80
C ASP A 8 -9.24 8.28 14.33
N ALA A 9 -9.95 7.58 13.44
CA ALA A 9 -9.76 7.64 11.99
C ALA A 9 -10.14 9.00 11.38
N GLY A 10 -11.02 9.78 12.02
CA GLY A 10 -11.50 11.07 11.51
C GLY A 10 -10.72 12.30 11.99
N ARG A 11 -9.79 12.16 12.94
CA ARG A 11 -9.11 13.29 13.64
C ARG A 11 -7.77 13.71 13.04
N GLY A 12 -7.38 13.13 11.91
CA GLY A 12 -6.08 13.38 11.28
C GLY A 12 -5.97 14.69 10.51
N TYR A 13 -4.79 14.91 9.92
CA TYR A 13 -4.60 16.00 8.96
C TYR A 13 -5.43 15.76 7.69
N ASP A 14 -6.09 16.81 7.21
CA ASP A 14 -6.98 16.80 6.04
C ASP A 14 -6.22 16.81 4.70
N ASP A 15 -4.91 17.06 4.72
CA ASP A 15 -4.05 17.15 3.53
C ASP A 15 -3.95 15.84 2.73
N LEU A 16 -4.08 14.70 3.41
CA LEU A 16 -4.08 13.35 2.87
C LEU A 16 -5.18 12.51 3.54
N VAL A 17 -6.02 11.94 2.69
CA VAL A 17 -7.11 11.04 3.08
C VAL A 17 -6.84 9.64 2.54
N ILE A 18 -7.02 8.62 3.38
CA ILE A 18 -7.00 7.21 2.96
C ILE A 18 -8.43 6.73 2.81
N VAL A 19 -8.77 6.16 1.66
CA VAL A 19 -10.10 5.61 1.39
C VAL A 19 -10.01 4.08 1.39
N LEU A 20 -10.74 3.40 2.29
CA LEU A 20 -10.67 1.94 2.52
C LEU A 20 -12.05 1.29 2.46
N ILE A 21 -12.16 -0.01 2.15
CA ILE A 21 -13.44 -0.75 2.21
C ILE A 21 -13.85 -1.09 3.63
N GLU A 22 -12.88 -1.37 4.51
CA GLU A 22 -13.10 -1.55 5.94
C GLU A 22 -11.74 -1.62 6.65
N PRO A 23 -11.61 -1.13 7.88
CA PRO A 23 -10.61 -1.67 8.76
C PRO A 23 -11.18 -2.95 9.38
N SER A 24 -11.40 -4.06 8.65
CA SER A 24 -11.74 -5.43 9.15
C SER A 24 -12.86 -5.64 10.22
N ASN A 25 -13.52 -6.81 10.23
CA ASN A 25 -14.61 -7.10 11.19
C ASN A 25 -14.17 -7.13 12.69
N ARG A 26 -12.87 -7.17 13.01
CA ARG A 26 -12.39 -7.20 14.40
C ARG A 26 -12.44 -5.83 15.06
N GLU A 27 -12.33 -4.79 14.26
CA GLU A 27 -12.29 -3.39 14.66
C GLU A 27 -13.67 -2.90 15.13
N ASP A 28 -14.72 -3.67 14.88
CA ASP A 28 -16.04 -3.50 15.47
C ASP A 28 -16.02 -3.76 17.00
N TRP A 29 -15.15 -4.68 17.45
CA TRP A 29 -15.18 -5.25 18.80
C TRP A 29 -13.94 -4.95 19.64
N LEU A 30 -12.82 -4.58 19.01
CA LEU A 30 -11.54 -4.30 19.68
C LEU A 30 -11.16 -2.81 19.59
N SER A 31 -10.48 -2.29 20.62
CA SER A 31 -9.96 -0.93 20.60
C SER A 31 -8.70 -0.86 19.73
N HIS A 32 -8.36 0.33 19.24
CA HIS A 32 -7.12 0.56 18.51
C HIS A 32 -5.88 0.01 19.25
N ASP A 33 -5.77 0.26 20.56
CA ASP A 33 -4.61 -0.17 21.34
C ASP A 33 -4.54 -1.70 21.46
N ASP A 34 -5.69 -2.38 21.61
CA ASP A 34 -5.74 -3.84 21.62
C ASP A 34 -5.32 -4.43 20.26
N ILE A 35 -5.79 -3.85 19.16
CA ILE A 35 -5.44 -4.28 17.80
C ILE A 35 -3.93 -4.14 17.56
N MET A 36 -3.33 -3.05 18.05
CA MET A 36 -1.88 -2.83 17.96
C MET A 36 -1.09 -3.79 18.85
N ALA A 37 -1.62 -4.16 20.02
CA ALA A 37 -0.98 -5.11 20.94
C ALA A 37 -1.01 -6.55 20.42
N HIS A 38 -2.06 -6.94 19.69
CA HIS A 38 -2.23 -8.30 19.14
C HIS A 38 -1.42 -8.54 17.85
N LYS A 39 -0.09 -8.59 17.98
CA LYS A 39 0.87 -8.73 16.87
C LYS A 39 0.66 -9.97 15.98
N ASP A 40 0.15 -11.06 16.55
CA ASP A 40 0.02 -12.35 15.85
C ASP A 40 -1.21 -12.42 14.93
N HIS A 41 -2.02 -11.37 14.87
CA HIS A 41 -3.26 -11.37 14.11
C HIS A 41 -3.31 -10.27 13.05
N PRO A 42 -3.62 -10.60 11.78
CA PRO A 42 -3.82 -9.62 10.71
C PRO A 42 -4.75 -8.47 11.08
N SER A 43 -4.39 -7.23 10.72
CA SER A 43 -5.27 -6.06 10.85
C SER A 43 -4.93 -4.99 9.82
N THR A 44 -5.97 -4.49 9.14
CA THR A 44 -5.89 -3.33 8.24
C THR A 44 -5.29 -2.12 8.95
N MET A 45 -5.76 -1.81 10.16
CA MET A 45 -5.30 -0.64 10.92
C MET A 45 -3.80 -0.72 11.21
N ARG A 46 -3.29 -1.90 11.57
CA ARG A 46 -1.87 -2.08 11.88
C ARG A 46 -0.99 -1.93 10.65
N TYR A 47 -1.39 -2.53 9.52
CA TYR A 47 -0.67 -2.35 8.26
C TYR A 47 -0.63 -0.86 7.88
N LEU A 48 -1.78 -0.19 7.88
CA LEU A 48 -1.85 1.22 7.55
C LEU A 48 -1.00 2.08 8.51
N HIS A 49 -1.07 1.83 9.82
CA HIS A 49 -0.26 2.54 10.81
C HIS A 49 1.24 2.39 10.54
N ASN A 50 1.71 1.15 10.31
CA ASN A 50 3.12 0.88 10.06
C ASN A 50 3.62 1.52 8.75
N SER A 51 2.84 1.38 7.68
CA SER A 51 3.18 1.94 6.37
C SER A 51 3.16 3.48 6.39
N LEU A 52 2.21 4.10 7.10
CA LEU A 52 2.21 5.56 7.31
C LEU A 52 3.46 6.00 8.08
N ARG A 53 3.80 5.30 9.17
CA ARG A 53 5.02 5.62 9.93
C ARG A 53 6.27 5.45 9.08
N LEU A 54 6.33 4.43 8.23
CA LEU A 54 7.45 4.27 7.31
C LEU A 54 7.54 5.44 6.33
N ALA A 55 6.45 5.73 5.61
CA ALA A 55 6.41 6.76 4.58
C ALA A 55 6.71 8.17 5.11
N PHE A 56 6.24 8.47 6.33
CA PHE A 56 6.39 9.78 6.97
C PHE A 56 7.46 9.84 8.06
N ARG A 57 8.36 8.84 8.12
CA ARG A 57 9.46 8.76 9.10
C ARG A 57 8.98 8.93 10.55
N GLY A 58 7.85 8.32 10.87
CA GLY A 58 7.22 8.30 12.19
C GLY A 58 6.43 9.56 12.55
N LYS A 59 6.39 10.58 11.67
CA LYS A 59 5.65 11.84 11.94
C LYS A 59 4.15 11.73 11.71
N ARG A 60 3.72 10.70 10.98
CA ARG A 60 2.33 10.44 10.65
C ARG A 60 2.02 8.98 10.91
N ASP A 61 0.85 8.72 11.45
CA ASP A 61 0.32 7.38 11.69
C ASP A 61 -1.19 7.33 11.44
N PHE A 62 -1.83 6.22 11.80
CA PHE A 62 -3.27 6.05 11.65
C PHE A 62 -4.09 7.13 12.36
N ARG A 63 -3.74 7.50 13.61
CA ARG A 63 -4.51 8.46 14.43
C ARG A 63 -4.35 9.90 13.92
N SER A 64 -3.23 10.19 13.26
CA SER A 64 -2.97 11.50 12.67
C SER A 64 -3.32 11.58 11.18
N THR A 65 -4.04 10.61 10.62
CA THR A 65 -4.43 10.57 9.21
C THR A 65 -5.92 10.36 9.08
N VAL A 66 -6.58 11.15 8.23
CA VAL A 66 -7.99 10.91 7.96
C VAL A 66 -8.14 9.62 7.15
N VAL A 67 -8.90 8.68 7.68
CA VAL A 67 -9.24 7.42 7.04
C VAL A 67 -10.75 7.35 6.86
N LEU A 68 -11.20 7.38 5.61
CA LEU A 68 -12.59 7.22 5.24
C LEU A 68 -12.87 5.76 4.92
N ASP A 69 -13.76 5.18 5.71
CA ASP A 69 -14.33 3.87 5.42
C ASP A 69 -15.44 4.02 4.38
N THR A 70 -15.32 3.26 3.30
CA THR A 70 -16.30 3.16 2.22
C THR A 70 -17.28 2.04 2.46
N ARG A 71 -17.12 1.19 3.49
CA ARG A 71 -18.19 0.28 3.84
C ARG A 71 -19.42 1.10 4.21
N PRO A 72 -20.55 0.92 3.52
CA PRO A 72 -21.80 1.45 4.01
C PRO A 72 -22.07 0.94 5.40
N PHE A 73 -22.64 1.81 6.24
CA PHE A 73 -23.06 1.50 7.60
C PHE A 73 -23.49 0.03 7.71
N ARG A 74 -22.63 -0.85 8.26
CA ARG A 74 -22.94 -2.01 9.14
C ARG A 74 -22.03 -3.24 8.98
N SER A 75 -21.90 -3.93 10.11
CA SER A 75 -21.43 -5.31 10.25
C SER A 75 -22.18 -6.28 9.32
N ARG A 76 -21.51 -7.35 8.89
CA ARG A 76 -22.07 -8.41 8.02
C ARG A 76 -23.44 -8.93 8.48
N LYS A 77 -23.64 -9.03 9.79
CA LYS A 77 -24.87 -9.51 10.42
C LYS A 77 -26.12 -8.70 10.06
N ILE A 78 -25.96 -7.39 9.83
CA ILE A 78 -27.12 -6.53 9.57
C ILE A 78 -27.45 -6.51 8.07
N GLN A 79 -26.47 -6.77 7.20
CA GLN A 79 -26.71 -6.95 5.77
C GLN A 79 -27.42 -8.28 5.45
N GLU A 80 -27.32 -9.28 6.33
CA GLU A 80 -28.01 -10.57 6.18
C GLU A 80 -29.54 -10.44 6.32
N ASP A 81 -30.02 -9.38 7.00
CA ASP A 81 -31.45 -9.13 7.25
C ASP A 81 -32.09 -8.12 6.27
N ASP A 82 -31.30 -7.40 5.45
CA ASP A 82 -31.80 -6.42 4.48
C ASP A 82 -32.05 -7.09 3.12
N ASP A 83 -33.15 -6.73 2.46
CA ASP A 83 -33.37 -7.13 1.07
C ASP A 83 -32.41 -6.41 0.11
N GLU A 84 -32.27 -6.95 -1.10
CA GLU A 84 -31.29 -6.47 -2.09
C GLU A 84 -31.50 -5.00 -2.46
N TYR A 85 -32.76 -4.56 -2.57
CA TYR A 85 -33.10 -3.19 -2.94
C TYR A 85 -32.67 -2.20 -1.85
N LYS A 86 -33.04 -2.48 -0.60
CA LYS A 86 -32.70 -1.65 0.55
C LYS A 86 -31.20 -1.64 0.83
N ARG A 87 -30.52 -2.76 0.59
CA ARG A 87 -29.05 -2.82 0.64
C ARG A 87 -28.42 -1.85 -0.36
N LYS A 88 -28.91 -1.84 -1.60
CA LYS A 88 -28.41 -0.94 -2.65
C LYS A 88 -28.64 0.53 -2.31
N GLU A 89 -29.82 0.88 -1.80
CA GLU A 89 -30.15 2.23 -1.37
C GLU A 89 -29.23 2.72 -0.24
N ASN A 90 -29.02 1.88 0.78
CA ASN A 90 -28.12 2.19 1.90
C ASN A 90 -26.66 2.32 1.43
N ASN A 91 -26.23 1.46 0.49
CA ASN A 91 -24.89 1.53 -0.10
C ASN A 91 -24.67 2.88 -0.79
N ALA A 92 -25.60 3.26 -1.68
CA ALA A 92 -25.54 4.54 -2.38
C ALA A 92 -25.49 5.74 -1.42
N ALA A 93 -26.30 5.72 -0.35
CA ALA A 93 -26.31 6.79 0.64
C ALA A 93 -24.97 6.92 1.38
N ALA A 94 -24.30 5.82 1.70
CA ALA A 94 -23.00 5.86 2.34
C ALA A 94 -21.89 6.33 1.39
N TYR A 95 -21.90 5.88 0.13
CA TYR A 95 -20.94 6.36 -0.86
C TYR A 95 -21.08 7.87 -1.10
N ALA A 96 -22.31 8.38 -1.13
CA ALA A 96 -22.57 9.82 -1.17
C ALA A 96 -21.97 10.54 0.05
N ALA A 97 -22.13 10.00 1.26
CA ALA A 97 -21.54 10.57 2.46
C ALA A 97 -19.99 10.58 2.45
N VAL A 98 -19.36 9.58 1.80
CA VAL A 98 -17.91 9.58 1.58
C VAL A 98 -17.49 10.70 0.64
N GLU A 99 -18.21 10.90 -0.48
CA GLU A 99 -17.93 12.01 -1.39
C GLU A 99 -18.13 13.37 -0.73
N ASP A 100 -19.21 13.54 0.03
CA ASP A 100 -19.48 14.75 0.81
C ASP A 100 -18.34 15.02 1.80
N SER A 101 -17.83 13.98 2.46
CA SER A 101 -16.68 14.08 3.37
C SER A 101 -15.42 14.53 2.63
N LEU A 102 -15.13 13.98 1.45
CA LEU A 102 -14.01 14.41 0.61
C LEU A 102 -14.15 15.87 0.17
N ASP A 103 -15.36 16.30 -0.18
CA ASP A 103 -15.66 17.67 -0.58
C ASP A 103 -15.51 18.69 0.56
N ILE A 104 -15.80 18.28 1.80
CA ILE A 104 -15.58 19.07 3.00
C ILE A 104 -14.08 19.16 3.32
N LEU A 105 -13.39 18.01 3.32
CA LEU A 105 -11.98 17.92 3.69
C LEU A 105 -11.05 18.58 2.65
N ARG A 106 -11.45 18.55 1.37
CA ARG A 106 -10.66 19.06 0.24
C ARG A 106 -9.19 18.62 0.28
N PRO A 107 -8.92 17.30 0.37
CA PRO A 107 -7.57 16.81 0.51
C PRO A 107 -6.72 17.17 -0.70
N LYS A 108 -5.41 17.32 -0.51
CA LYS A 108 -4.48 17.47 -1.64
C LYS A 108 -4.28 16.14 -2.33
N ILE A 109 -4.23 15.06 -1.55
CA ILE A 109 -4.02 13.70 -2.03
C ILE A 109 -5.03 12.75 -1.40
N ILE A 110 -5.55 11.84 -2.20
CA ILE A 110 -6.29 10.67 -1.71
C ILE A 110 -5.51 9.41 -2.05
N VAL A 111 -5.38 8.49 -1.10
CA VAL A 111 -4.90 7.13 -1.38
C VAL A 111 -6.10 6.21 -1.34
N VAL A 112 -6.40 5.57 -2.46
CA VAL A 112 -7.58 4.71 -2.59
C VAL A 112 -7.14 3.25 -2.45
N CYS A 113 -7.67 2.56 -1.46
CA CYS A 113 -7.39 1.17 -1.11
C CYS A 113 -8.63 0.27 -1.26
N ASN A 114 -9.59 0.68 -2.09
CA ASN A 114 -10.83 -0.03 -2.34
C ASN A 114 -10.76 -0.80 -3.68
N CYS A 115 -10.85 -2.13 -3.62
CA CYS A 115 -10.81 -3.02 -4.77
C CYS A 115 -12.15 -3.68 -5.14
N ASP A 116 -13.25 -3.25 -4.52
CA ASP A 116 -14.58 -3.81 -4.77
C ASP A 116 -15.20 -3.14 -5.99
N HIS A 117 -15.01 -3.75 -7.15
CA HIS A 117 -15.57 -3.25 -8.41
C HIS A 117 -17.08 -3.44 -8.48
N GLY A 118 -17.65 -4.37 -7.71
CA GLY A 118 -19.10 -4.56 -7.62
C GLY A 118 -19.79 -3.37 -6.95
N ALA A 119 -19.10 -2.73 -5.99
CA ALA A 119 -19.61 -1.54 -5.31
C ALA A 119 -19.92 -0.36 -6.25
N VAL A 120 -19.32 -0.31 -7.45
CA VAL A 120 -19.62 0.72 -8.45
C VAL A 120 -21.07 0.59 -8.95
N GLU A 121 -21.59 -0.63 -9.08
CA GLU A 121 -22.99 -0.87 -9.45
C GLU A 121 -23.97 -0.42 -8.36
N ASP A 122 -23.48 -0.33 -7.13
CA ASP A 122 -24.18 0.15 -5.94
C ASP A 122 -23.98 1.65 -5.69
N GLY A 123 -23.31 2.36 -6.61
CA GLY A 123 -23.15 3.82 -6.56
C GLY A 123 -21.80 4.32 -6.03
N LEU A 124 -20.82 3.44 -5.78
CA LEU A 124 -19.46 3.89 -5.47
C LEU A 124 -18.88 4.63 -6.69
N PRO A 125 -18.35 5.85 -6.52
CA PRO A 125 -17.72 6.56 -7.61
C PRO A 125 -16.56 5.75 -8.21
N PRO A 126 -16.48 5.59 -9.55
CA PRO A 126 -15.45 4.77 -10.18
C PRO A 126 -14.01 5.17 -9.82
N TYR A 127 -13.77 6.45 -9.55
CA TYR A 127 -12.45 6.94 -9.12
C TYR A 127 -12.09 6.51 -7.69
N LEU A 128 -13.04 6.11 -6.86
CA LEU A 128 -12.79 5.51 -5.55
C LEU A 128 -12.65 3.99 -5.61
N CYS A 129 -12.64 3.39 -6.81
CA CYS A 129 -12.31 1.99 -7.02
C CYS A 129 -10.91 1.86 -7.67
N THR A 130 -10.19 0.80 -7.30
CA THR A 130 -8.83 0.51 -7.79
C THR A 130 -8.52 -0.98 -7.77
N SER A 131 -7.30 -1.38 -8.12
CA SER A 131 -6.86 -2.76 -8.13
C SER A 131 -5.36 -2.86 -7.86
N VAL A 132 -4.89 -4.06 -7.56
CA VAL A 132 -3.46 -4.33 -7.34
C VAL A 132 -2.65 -4.00 -8.62
N GLU A 133 -3.24 -4.23 -9.80
CA GLU A 133 -2.66 -3.88 -11.10
C GLU A 133 -2.49 -2.39 -11.31
N ARG A 134 -3.20 -1.54 -10.56
CA ARG A 134 -3.06 -0.07 -10.61
C ARG A 134 -2.29 0.51 -9.43
N ALA A 135 -1.83 -0.33 -8.50
CA ALA A 135 -1.15 0.13 -7.29
C ALA A 135 0.10 0.95 -7.62
N GLY A 136 0.20 2.14 -7.01
CA GLY A 136 1.27 3.10 -7.22
C GLY A 136 1.03 4.07 -8.39
N GLU A 137 -0.02 3.90 -9.19
CA GLU A 137 -0.42 4.87 -10.21
C GLU A 137 -1.00 6.13 -9.57
N THR A 138 -0.72 7.26 -10.20
CA THR A 138 -1.21 8.57 -9.76
C THR A 138 -2.06 9.20 -10.85
N GLU A 139 -3.23 9.74 -10.48
CA GLU A 139 -4.11 10.43 -11.42
C GLU A 139 -4.67 11.71 -10.79
N LEU A 140 -4.83 12.77 -11.59
CA LEU A 140 -5.53 13.97 -11.15
C LEU A 140 -7.02 13.71 -11.21
N VAL A 141 -7.71 13.87 -10.08
CA VAL A 141 -9.17 13.71 -10.00
C VAL A 141 -9.80 15.02 -9.59
N GLN A 142 -11.01 15.25 -10.08
CA GLN A 142 -11.83 16.39 -9.72
C GLN A 142 -13.01 15.91 -8.90
N LEU A 143 -13.11 16.38 -7.66
CA LEU A 143 -14.22 16.09 -6.76
C LEU A 143 -15.51 16.83 -7.23
N PRO A 144 -16.70 16.44 -6.75
CA PRO A 144 -17.95 17.11 -7.12
C PRO A 144 -17.94 18.63 -6.86
N SER A 145 -17.27 19.07 -5.79
CA SER A 145 -17.02 20.49 -5.48
C SER A 145 -16.13 21.24 -6.48
N LYS A 146 -15.59 20.57 -7.52
CA LYS A 146 -14.56 21.04 -8.46
C LYS A 146 -13.16 21.18 -7.86
N HIS A 147 -12.98 20.82 -6.59
CA HIS A 147 -11.65 20.72 -6.00
C HIS A 147 -10.84 19.64 -6.73
N GLN A 148 -9.60 19.95 -7.08
CA GLN A 148 -8.69 19.00 -7.71
C GLN A 148 -7.76 18.40 -6.67
N CYS A 149 -7.65 17.08 -6.68
CA CYS A 149 -6.73 16.35 -5.81
C CYS A 149 -6.02 15.24 -6.61
N ILE A 150 -4.90 14.76 -6.08
CA ILE A 150 -4.15 13.66 -6.70
C ILE A 150 -4.59 12.37 -6.05
N LYS A 151 -5.14 11.45 -6.84
CA LYS A 151 -5.39 10.08 -6.41
C LYS A 151 -4.13 9.25 -6.59
N VAL A 152 -3.77 8.51 -5.54
CA VAL A 152 -2.81 7.40 -5.58
C VAL A 152 -3.61 6.11 -5.47
N SER A 153 -3.53 5.27 -6.50
CA SER A 153 -4.13 3.94 -6.49
C SER A 153 -3.33 3.00 -5.60
N SER A 154 -4.01 2.23 -4.76
CA SER A 154 -3.43 1.20 -3.90
C SER A 154 -4.34 -0.03 -3.88
N PHE A 155 -4.32 -0.82 -2.82
CA PHE A 155 -5.20 -1.96 -2.63
C PHE A 155 -5.43 -2.21 -1.15
N HIS A 156 -6.44 -3.02 -0.84
CA HIS A 156 -6.82 -3.28 0.54
C HIS A 156 -5.70 -4.03 1.29
N PRO A 157 -5.23 -3.57 2.47
CA PRO A 157 -4.08 -4.18 3.17
C PRO A 157 -4.24 -5.66 3.47
N MET A 158 -5.46 -6.12 3.75
CA MET A 158 -5.73 -7.56 3.97
C MET A 158 -5.42 -8.46 2.76
N TYR A 159 -5.22 -7.90 1.56
CA TYR A 159 -4.72 -8.66 0.42
C TYR A 159 -3.33 -9.27 0.67
N ILE A 160 -2.51 -8.63 1.50
CA ILE A 160 -1.20 -9.14 1.94
C ILE A 160 -1.37 -10.48 2.65
N GLU A 161 -2.40 -10.60 3.49
CA GLU A 161 -2.59 -11.74 4.40
C GLU A 161 -3.40 -12.86 3.76
N ARG A 162 -4.12 -12.59 2.67
CA ARG A 162 -4.82 -13.61 1.86
C ARG A 162 -3.86 -14.41 0.95
N THR A 163 -2.56 -14.34 1.23
CA THR A 163 -1.52 -15.03 0.46
C THR A 163 -1.35 -16.45 0.97
N ASN A 164 -1.31 -17.44 0.06
CA ASN A 164 -1.04 -18.82 0.46
C ASN A 164 0.33 -18.93 1.14
N PRO A 165 0.54 -19.84 2.12
CA PRO A 165 1.83 -19.99 2.78
C PRO A 165 3.01 -20.21 1.83
N ASP A 166 2.76 -20.89 0.69
CA ASP A 166 3.75 -21.17 -0.35
C ASP A 166 4.11 -19.93 -1.20
N GLN A 167 3.34 -18.86 -1.08
CA GLN A 167 3.52 -17.58 -1.79
C GLN A 167 4.15 -16.51 -0.89
N ARG A 168 5.03 -16.94 0.04
CA ARG A 168 5.73 -16.04 0.95
C ARG A 168 6.51 -14.91 0.23
N PRO A 169 7.18 -15.15 -0.92
CA PRO A 169 7.78 -14.08 -1.70
C PRO A 169 6.78 -13.00 -2.16
N GLU A 170 5.63 -13.41 -2.67
CA GLU A 170 4.56 -12.53 -3.13
C GLU A 170 4.01 -11.68 -1.98
N ARG A 171 3.85 -12.28 -0.79
CA ARG A 171 3.43 -11.57 0.42
C ARG A 171 4.36 -10.40 0.74
N ILE A 172 5.68 -10.63 0.70
CA ILE A 172 6.69 -9.59 0.96
C ILE A 172 6.60 -8.50 -0.13
N MET A 173 6.45 -8.88 -1.39
CA MET A 173 6.32 -7.90 -2.47
C MET A 173 5.02 -7.10 -2.40
N ARG A 174 3.92 -7.69 -1.91
CA ARG A 174 2.67 -6.99 -1.61
C ARG A 174 2.84 -6.00 -0.47
N GLU A 175 3.56 -6.37 0.60
CA GLU A 175 3.91 -5.42 1.68
C GLU A 175 4.69 -4.23 1.12
N TYR A 176 5.75 -4.48 0.34
CA TYR A 176 6.53 -3.41 -0.29
C TYR A 176 5.72 -2.56 -1.27
N LEU A 177 4.79 -3.15 -2.02
CA LEU A 177 3.93 -2.40 -2.94
C LEU A 177 3.01 -1.46 -2.19
N PHE A 178 2.40 -1.94 -1.10
CA PHE A 178 1.52 -1.14 -0.25
C PHE A 178 2.29 0.01 0.40
N ASP A 179 3.49 -0.26 0.93
CA ASP A 179 4.40 0.76 1.47
C ASP A 179 4.78 1.79 0.40
N ALA A 180 5.11 1.35 -0.82
CA ALA A 180 5.46 2.22 -1.92
C ALA A 180 4.33 3.18 -2.29
N CYS A 181 3.06 2.75 -2.26
CA CYS A 181 1.91 3.64 -2.48
C CYS A 181 1.89 4.81 -1.48
N LEU A 182 2.15 4.55 -0.19
CA LEU A 182 2.17 5.61 0.82
C LEU A 182 3.42 6.48 0.73
N VAL A 183 4.56 5.91 0.33
CA VAL A 183 5.77 6.70 0.04
C VAL A 183 5.53 7.66 -1.13
N VAL A 184 4.86 7.21 -2.19
CA VAL A 184 4.44 8.05 -3.32
C VAL A 184 3.54 9.18 -2.83
N ALA A 185 2.52 8.89 -2.03
CA ALA A 185 1.64 9.91 -1.45
C ALA A 185 2.42 10.92 -0.58
N ALA A 186 3.36 10.46 0.25
CA ALA A 186 4.19 11.31 1.08
C ALA A 186 5.10 12.24 0.26
N GLN A 187 5.69 11.76 -0.85
CA GLN A 187 6.48 12.62 -1.74
C GLN A 187 5.60 13.65 -2.45
N LEU A 188 4.41 13.25 -2.92
CA LEU A 188 3.48 14.16 -3.58
C LEU A 188 3.03 15.29 -2.64
N LEU A 189 2.80 15.00 -1.35
CA LEU A 189 2.43 16.02 -0.35
C LEU A 189 3.49 17.12 -0.22
N VAL A 190 4.77 16.79 -0.43
CA VAL A 190 5.88 17.76 -0.41
C VAL A 190 6.24 18.28 -1.81
N GLY A 191 5.39 18.05 -2.81
CA GLY A 191 5.55 18.54 -4.17
C GLY A 191 6.59 17.78 -5.00
N ARG A 192 6.90 16.53 -4.64
CA ARG A 192 7.87 15.68 -5.35
C ARG A 192 7.19 14.49 -5.99
N THR A 193 7.74 14.05 -7.10
CA THR A 193 7.27 12.87 -7.83
C THR A 193 8.33 11.78 -7.78
N ILE A 194 7.90 10.52 -7.65
CA ILE A 194 8.75 9.34 -7.80
C ILE A 194 8.43 8.74 -9.17
N PHE A 195 9.47 8.55 -9.98
CA PHE A 195 9.37 7.88 -11.28
C PHE A 195 10.44 6.80 -11.40
N GLY A 196 10.12 5.75 -12.14
CA GLY A 196 11.05 4.67 -12.46
C GLY A 196 10.35 3.31 -12.55
N SER A 197 11.02 2.34 -13.14
CA SER A 197 10.54 0.96 -13.29
C SER A 197 10.43 0.21 -11.95
N GLY A 198 10.98 0.74 -10.86
CA GLY A 198 10.91 0.13 -9.53
C GLY A 198 9.49 -0.18 -9.06
N ILE A 199 8.56 0.77 -9.14
CA ILE A 199 7.15 0.54 -8.75
C ILE A 199 6.50 -0.50 -9.68
N PHE A 200 6.81 -0.45 -10.97
CA PHE A 200 6.33 -1.45 -11.92
C PHE A 200 6.83 -2.86 -11.58
N ASN A 201 8.11 -3.00 -11.25
CA ASN A 201 8.74 -4.26 -10.87
C ASN A 201 8.15 -4.83 -9.58
N ILE A 202 8.01 -3.99 -8.55
CA ILE A 202 7.38 -4.38 -7.27
C ILE A 202 5.95 -4.85 -7.53
N ARG A 203 5.19 -4.09 -8.33
CA ARG A 203 3.81 -4.43 -8.69
C ARG A 203 3.70 -5.74 -9.44
N HIS A 204 4.54 -5.95 -10.45
CA HIS A 204 4.57 -7.18 -11.23
C HIS A 204 4.87 -8.39 -10.34
N ALA A 205 5.88 -8.28 -9.48
CA ALA A 205 6.25 -9.33 -8.55
C ALA A 205 5.20 -9.59 -7.45
N ALA A 206 4.49 -8.56 -6.99
CA ALA A 206 3.39 -8.72 -6.03
C ALA A 206 2.20 -9.52 -6.59
N ILE A 207 1.99 -9.45 -7.91
CA ILE A 207 0.91 -10.12 -8.62
C ILE A 207 1.33 -11.52 -9.08
N ARG A 208 2.54 -11.64 -9.67
CA ARG A 208 2.97 -12.84 -10.41
C ARG A 208 4.08 -13.63 -9.72
N GLY A 209 4.61 -13.14 -8.61
CA GLY A 209 5.80 -13.72 -7.98
C GLY A 209 7.09 -13.36 -8.70
N PRO A 210 8.23 -13.86 -8.19
CA PRO A 210 9.53 -13.66 -8.82
C PRO A 210 9.57 -14.31 -10.21
N ILE A 211 10.30 -13.67 -11.13
CA ILE A 211 10.63 -14.27 -12.43
C ILE A 211 11.88 -15.11 -12.31
N ILE A 212 11.93 -16.24 -13.02
CA ILE A 212 13.14 -17.05 -13.13
C ILE A 212 14.01 -16.48 -14.24
N VAL A 213 15.24 -16.09 -13.90
CA VAL A 213 16.24 -15.57 -14.84
C VAL A 213 17.38 -16.58 -14.95
N PRO A 214 17.75 -17.00 -16.16
CA PRO A 214 18.90 -17.89 -16.36
C PRO A 214 20.20 -17.16 -16.01
N GLY A 215 20.92 -17.66 -15.00
CA GLY A 215 22.24 -17.17 -14.58
C GLY A 215 23.36 -18.13 -14.96
N ARG A 216 24.62 -17.67 -14.86
CA ARG A 216 25.82 -18.47 -15.16
C ARG A 216 25.98 -19.72 -14.29
N GLY A 217 25.35 -19.75 -13.10
CA GLY A 217 25.32 -20.89 -12.19
C GLY A 217 23.98 -21.65 -12.15
N GLY A 218 23.06 -21.37 -13.08
CA GLY A 218 21.70 -21.93 -13.08
C GLY A 218 20.59 -20.86 -12.95
N PRO A 219 19.32 -21.29 -12.98
CA PRO A 219 18.18 -20.38 -12.84
C PRO A 219 18.19 -19.68 -11.47
N THR A 220 18.05 -18.36 -11.46
CA THR A 220 17.98 -17.51 -10.26
C THR A 220 16.64 -16.77 -10.22
N LEU A 221 16.07 -16.57 -9.03
CA LEU A 221 14.86 -15.75 -8.87
C LEU A 221 15.23 -14.26 -8.93
N SER A 222 14.49 -13.51 -9.74
CA SER A 222 14.61 -12.06 -9.86
C SER A 222 13.25 -11.40 -9.63
N TYR A 223 13.27 -10.25 -8.97
CA TYR A 223 12.10 -9.39 -8.76
C TYR A 223 12.16 -8.15 -9.66
N THR A 224 13.15 -8.08 -10.56
CA THR A 224 13.35 -6.97 -11.48
C THR A 224 13.10 -7.44 -12.91
N CYS A 225 12.11 -6.85 -13.57
CA CYS A 225 12.05 -6.84 -15.03
C CYS A 225 12.99 -5.74 -15.53
N ALA A 226 14.28 -5.81 -15.18
CA ALA A 226 15.25 -4.84 -15.67
C ALA A 226 15.55 -5.16 -17.14
N THR A 227 15.20 -4.26 -18.05
CA THR A 227 15.83 -4.23 -19.38
C THR A 227 17.18 -3.53 -19.26
N LYS A 228 18.01 -3.59 -20.31
CA LYS A 228 19.28 -2.83 -20.35
C LYS A 228 19.08 -1.31 -20.17
N ASP A 229 17.85 -0.82 -20.36
CA ASP A 229 17.48 0.59 -20.24
C ASP A 229 17.13 0.99 -18.79
N ASP A 230 16.98 0.03 -17.88
CA ASP A 230 16.73 0.25 -16.45
C ASP A 230 18.01 0.40 -15.61
N ILE A 231 19.18 0.38 -16.27
CA ILE A 231 20.45 0.64 -15.62
C ILE A 231 20.52 2.13 -15.28
N ALA A 232 20.80 2.46 -14.01
CA ALA A 232 21.05 3.83 -13.57
C ALA A 232 21.98 4.55 -14.56
N SER A 233 21.68 5.81 -14.89
CA SER A 233 22.50 6.56 -15.86
C SER A 233 23.98 6.56 -15.43
N GLU A 234 24.91 6.53 -16.38
CA GLU A 234 26.35 6.56 -16.06
C GLU A 234 26.74 7.68 -15.08
N PRO A 235 26.17 8.90 -15.17
CA PRO A 235 26.39 9.95 -14.18
C PRO A 235 25.91 9.56 -12.78
N LEU A 236 24.71 8.99 -12.66
CA LEU A 236 24.16 8.55 -11.37
C LEU A 236 25.00 7.41 -10.77
N ILE A 237 25.44 6.46 -11.60
CA ILE A 237 26.36 5.39 -11.15
C ILE A 237 27.68 5.99 -10.65
N LYS A 238 28.22 6.98 -11.35
CA LYS A 238 29.44 7.68 -10.95
C LYS A 238 29.25 8.40 -9.62
N ASP A 239 28.12 9.08 -9.42
CA ASP A 239 27.80 9.78 -8.18
C ASP A 239 27.60 8.80 -7.01
N LEU A 240 26.91 7.68 -7.24
CA LEU A 240 26.74 6.63 -6.23
C LEU A 240 28.07 5.97 -5.83
N LYS A 241 28.99 5.80 -6.80
CA LYS A 241 30.38 5.36 -6.53
C LYS A 241 31.16 6.40 -5.73
N ASN A 242 31.06 7.68 -6.09
CA ASN A 242 31.71 8.76 -5.35
C ASN A 242 31.19 8.88 -3.91
N LEU A 243 29.92 8.51 -3.68
CA LEU A 243 29.30 8.46 -2.36
C LEU A 243 29.63 7.17 -1.59
N GLY A 244 30.40 6.22 -2.17
CA GLY A 244 30.77 4.96 -1.53
C GLY A 244 29.61 3.96 -1.37
N LEU A 245 28.50 4.16 -2.08
CA LEU A 245 27.27 3.36 -1.93
C LEU A 245 27.24 2.13 -2.85
N LEU A 246 28.08 2.11 -3.87
CA LEU A 246 28.33 0.94 -4.70
C LEU A 246 29.72 0.46 -4.34
N GLY A 247 29.80 -0.64 -3.58
CA GLY A 247 31.05 -1.21 -3.08
C GLY A 247 32.13 -1.25 -4.17
N ASN A 248 33.35 -0.92 -3.80
CA ASN A 248 34.46 -0.96 -4.73
C ASN A 248 34.67 -2.41 -5.18
N PRO A 249 34.74 -2.68 -6.50
CA PRO A 249 35.16 -4.01 -6.99
C PRO A 249 36.61 -4.37 -6.61
N GLU A 250 37.33 -3.45 -5.96
CA GLU A 250 38.69 -3.63 -5.45
C GLU A 250 38.76 -3.77 -3.92
N ASP A 251 37.64 -3.99 -3.21
CA ASP A 251 37.70 -4.35 -1.79
C ASP A 251 38.16 -5.82 -1.68
N PRO A 252 39.38 -6.10 -1.17
CA PRO A 252 39.99 -7.42 -1.25
C PRO A 252 39.47 -8.39 -0.19
N THR A 253 38.28 -8.18 0.38
CA THR A 253 37.76 -9.06 1.45
C THR A 253 36.95 -10.24 0.94
N VAL A 254 36.87 -10.48 -0.37
CA VAL A 254 36.31 -11.74 -0.89
C VAL A 254 37.15 -12.31 -2.04
N SER A 255 37.83 -13.41 -1.70
CA SER A 255 38.60 -14.39 -2.51
C SER A 255 40.11 -14.18 -2.45
N SER A 256 40.93 -15.16 -2.09
CA SER A 256 40.79 -16.63 -2.11
C SER A 256 41.59 -17.24 -0.97
N ASP A 257 41.20 -18.42 -0.47
CA ASP A 257 42.06 -19.61 -0.53
C ASP A 257 41.32 -20.82 0.06
N GLU A 258 40.85 -21.68 -0.84
CA GLU A 258 40.86 -23.11 -0.57
C GLU A 258 42.32 -23.57 -0.62
N THR A 259 42.83 -24.11 0.47
CA THR A 259 43.78 -25.24 0.42
C THR A 259 43.76 -26.01 1.74
N SER A 260 43.22 -27.22 1.63
CA SER A 260 43.68 -28.49 2.24
C SER A 260 43.94 -28.59 3.76
N VAL A 261 43.10 -29.43 4.39
CA VAL A 261 43.44 -30.70 5.07
C VAL A 261 44.58 -30.72 6.12
N ASP A 262 44.20 -31.19 7.31
CA ASP A 262 44.97 -31.82 8.41
C ASP A 262 46.03 -30.99 9.15
N ASP A 263 45.77 -30.65 10.43
CA ASP A 263 46.29 -31.40 11.58
C ASP A 263 46.10 -30.63 12.91
N ALA A 264 45.91 -31.41 13.98
CA ALA A 264 46.14 -31.12 15.41
C ALA A 264 45.01 -30.52 16.28
N LEU A 265 44.47 -31.48 17.08
CA LEU A 265 43.79 -31.42 18.40
C LEU A 265 42.26 -31.29 18.43
#